data_AF-A0A938BWF8-F1
#
_entry.id   AF-A0A938BWF8-F1
#
_cell.length_a   1.000
_cell.length_b   1.000
_cell.length_c   1.000
_cell.angle_alpha   90.00
_cell.angle_beta   90.00
_cell.angle_gamma   90.00
#
_symmetry.space_group_name_H-M   'P 1'
#
loop_
_entity.id
_entity.type
_entity.pdbx_description
1 polymer ?
#
loop_
_entity_poly.entity_id
_entity_poly.type
_entity_poly.pdbx_seq_one_letter_code
_entity_poly.pdbx_strand_id
1 'polypeptide(L)'
;MLRATKIAEETGVPGVAIVSTGFMKQAKATARAMGVPDISIAEYPGVIPMDSADTLADKVWNSVVPAVVEALSTNTTQSAADEAEPGPRDLVFSGTLDEVQEYFDAREWSDGLPIVPPTKAKVEAFLAWTDRDPGEVIGVLPPEFREATVWSVAVNGVMAGCRPEYMPILLGIAEAISDPEFRLVDAGATPGWEPLVVVSGQIVDALEFNT
;
A
#
# COMPACT_ATOMS: atom_id res chain seq x y z
N MET A 1 9.64 8.44 9.22
CA MET A 1 9.35 8.69 10.65
C MET A 1 9.11 7.39 11.40
N LEU A 2 8.05 6.63 11.09
CA LEU A 2 7.74 5.36 11.78
C LEU A 2 8.85 4.30 11.74
N ARG A 3 9.64 4.24 10.66
CA ARG A 3 10.80 3.32 10.56
C ARG A 3 11.85 3.56 11.64
N ALA A 4 12.17 4.82 11.92
CA ALA A 4 13.14 5.17 12.95
C ALA A 4 12.61 4.79 14.34
N THR A 5 11.32 5.03 14.58
CA THR A 5 10.63 4.64 15.81
C THR A 5 10.64 3.12 15.99
N LYS A 6 10.34 2.34 14.95
CA LYS A 6 10.42 0.87 14.99
C LYS A 6 11.83 0.39 15.36
N ILE A 7 12.86 0.94 14.70
CA ILE A 7 14.25 0.57 14.96
C ILE A 7 14.63 0.88 16.42
N ALA A 8 14.22 2.04 16.94
CA ALA A 8 14.47 2.40 18.34
C ALA A 8 13.84 1.35 19.29
N GLU A 9 12.56 1.03 19.09
CA GLU A 9 11.83 0.02 19.88
C GLU A 9 12.50 -1.36 19.82
N GLU A 10 12.93 -1.81 18.63
CA GLU A 10 13.64 -3.09 18.43
C GLU A 10 14.99 -3.13 19.17
N THR A 11 15.61 -1.97 19.40
CA THR A 11 16.84 -1.84 20.20
C THR A 11 16.58 -1.64 21.71
N GLY A 12 15.32 -1.71 22.14
CA GLY A 12 14.92 -1.52 23.53
C GLY A 12 14.86 -0.05 23.97
N VAL A 13 14.84 0.88 23.03
CA VAL A 13 14.71 2.33 23.30
C VAL A 13 13.29 2.76 22.93
N PRO A 14 12.46 3.17 23.91
CA PRO A 14 11.11 3.65 23.62
C PRO A 14 11.14 4.85 22.67
N GLY A 15 10.28 4.81 21.64
CA GLY A 15 10.21 5.81 20.60
C GLY A 15 8.77 6.27 20.35
N VAL A 16 8.61 7.57 20.08
CA VAL A 16 7.33 8.14 19.66
C VAL A 16 7.50 8.82 18.31
N ALA A 17 6.68 8.43 17.34
CA ALA A 17 6.62 9.13 16.06
C ALA A 17 5.72 10.36 16.17
N ILE A 18 6.16 11.50 15.64
CA ILE A 18 5.31 12.70 15.55
C ILE A 18 4.68 12.75 14.17
N VAL A 19 3.35 12.84 14.07
CA VAL A 19 2.64 12.79 12.78
C VAL A 19 1.59 13.89 12.70
N SER A 20 1.59 14.65 11.60
CA SER A 20 0.55 15.66 11.34
C SER A 20 -0.84 15.04 11.16
N THR A 21 -1.89 15.72 11.61
CA THR A 21 -3.30 15.25 11.53
C THR A 21 -3.66 14.60 10.20
N GLY A 22 -3.31 15.24 9.08
CA GLY A 22 -3.64 14.76 7.73
C GLY A 22 -3.00 13.41 7.35
N PHE A 23 -1.98 12.96 8.09
CA PHE A 23 -1.24 11.73 7.82
C PHE A 23 -1.51 10.63 8.86
N MET A 24 -2.40 10.84 9.83
CA MET A 24 -2.65 9.87 10.90
C MET A 24 -3.17 8.53 10.37
N LYS A 25 -4.06 8.54 9.36
CA LYS A 25 -4.56 7.31 8.71
C LYS A 25 -3.41 6.53 8.05
N GLN A 26 -2.59 7.21 7.26
CA GLN A 26 -1.43 6.62 6.59
C GLN A 26 -0.39 6.09 7.59
N ALA A 27 -0.16 6.81 8.68
CA ALA A 27 0.78 6.38 9.72
C ALA A 27 0.32 5.08 10.39
N LYS A 28 -0.96 4.97 10.74
CA LYS A 28 -1.52 3.73 11.30
C LYS A 28 -1.45 2.56 10.31
N ALA A 29 -1.79 2.78 9.04
CA ALA A 29 -1.67 1.76 8.01
C ALA A 29 -0.22 1.28 7.84
N THR A 30 0.74 2.21 7.78
CA THR A 30 2.17 1.90 7.68
C THR A 30 2.67 1.14 8.92
N ALA A 31 2.21 1.50 10.12
CA ALA A 31 2.56 0.81 11.35
C ALA A 31 2.12 -0.67 11.34
N ARG A 32 0.87 -0.94 10.91
CA ARG A 32 0.35 -2.31 10.75
C ARG A 32 1.18 -3.10 9.73
N ALA A 33 1.40 -2.51 8.55
CA ALA A 33 2.22 -3.09 7.49
C ALA A 33 3.64 -3.46 7.95
N MET A 34 4.20 -2.69 8.87
CA MET A 34 5.52 -2.94 9.44
C MET A 34 5.54 -3.94 10.60
N GLY A 35 4.38 -4.52 10.97
CA GLY A 35 4.24 -5.45 12.09
C GLY A 35 4.32 -4.79 13.46
N VAL A 36 4.09 -3.48 13.55
CA VAL A 36 4.13 -2.68 14.79
C VAL A 36 2.86 -1.85 14.94
N PRO A 37 1.65 -2.49 14.95
CA PRO A 37 0.37 -1.78 14.97
C PRO A 37 0.22 -0.84 16.18
N ASP A 38 0.90 -1.16 17.27
CA ASP A 38 0.81 -0.46 18.54
C ASP A 38 1.92 0.59 18.74
N ILE A 39 2.65 0.95 17.69
CA ILE A 39 3.73 1.93 17.77
C ILE A 39 3.19 3.28 18.27
N SER A 40 3.91 3.91 19.20
CA SER A 40 3.47 5.18 19.76
C SER A 40 3.54 6.32 18.74
N ILE A 41 2.42 7.02 18.57
CA ILE A 41 2.31 8.18 17.66
C ILE A 41 1.73 9.37 18.43
N ALA A 42 2.47 10.48 18.46
CA ALA A 42 1.99 11.78 18.92
C ALA A 42 1.50 12.61 17.71
N GLU A 43 0.28 13.11 17.79
CA GLU A 43 -0.28 13.94 16.72
C GLU A 43 0.24 15.38 16.82
N TYR A 44 0.66 15.93 15.68
CA TYR A 44 0.80 17.37 15.48
C TYR A 44 -0.49 17.93 14.87
N PRO A 45 -1.19 18.88 15.52
CA PRO A 45 -2.42 19.45 14.99
C PRO A 45 -2.20 20.28 13.72
N GLY A 46 -2.69 19.78 12.58
CA GLY A 46 -2.58 20.44 11.28
C GLY A 46 -1.27 20.15 10.54
N VAL A 47 -0.82 21.11 9.73
CA VAL A 47 0.30 20.95 8.77
C VAL A 47 1.46 21.85 9.19
N ILE A 48 2.57 21.25 9.65
CA ILE A 48 3.71 21.97 10.27
C ILE A 48 4.21 23.15 9.42
N PRO A 49 4.43 23.02 8.09
CA PRO A 49 4.91 24.14 7.29
C PRO A 49 3.96 25.34 7.17
N MET A 50 2.68 25.19 7.56
CA MET A 50 1.69 26.26 7.49
C MET A 50 1.63 27.11 8.77
N ASP A 51 2.32 26.70 9.83
CA ASP A 51 2.31 27.42 11.09
C ASP A 51 3.41 28.48 11.15
N SER A 52 3.07 29.64 11.73
CA SER A 52 4.09 30.60 12.14
C SER A 52 4.96 30.02 13.26
N ALA A 53 6.10 30.65 13.55
CA ALA A 53 6.97 30.22 14.65
C ALA A 53 6.24 30.18 16.01
N ASP A 54 5.40 31.17 16.29
CA ASP A 54 4.62 31.23 17.54
C ASP A 54 3.57 30.12 17.61
N THR A 55 2.80 29.92 16.53
CA THR A 55 1.80 28.85 16.46
C THR A 55 2.44 27.46 16.58
N LEU A 56 3.60 27.27 15.93
CA LEU A 56 4.38 26.03 16.04
C LEU A 56 4.79 25.79 17.50
N ALA A 57 5.36 26.80 18.16
CA ALA A 57 5.78 26.69 19.55
C ALA A 57 4.59 26.36 20.47
N ASP A 58 3.46 27.05 20.29
CA ASP A 58 2.24 26.82 21.06
C ASP A 58 1.71 25.39 20.88
N LYS A 59 1.62 24.88 19.65
CA LYS A 59 1.18 23.52 19.36
C LYS A 59 2.14 22.46 19.91
N VAL A 60 3.45 22.71 19.79
CA VAL A 60 4.47 21.79 20.33
C VAL A 60 4.33 21.69 21.85
N TRP A 61 4.27 22.82 22.55
CA TRP A 61 4.23 22.81 24.02
C TRP A 61 2.89 22.36 24.59
N ASN A 62 1.78 22.71 23.96
CA ASN A 62 0.46 22.45 24.52
C ASN A 62 -0.21 21.19 23.97
N SER A 63 0.32 20.57 22.91
CA SER A 63 -0.27 19.35 22.31
C SER A 63 0.75 18.23 22.12
N VAL A 64 1.86 18.51 21.44
CA VAL A 64 2.83 17.45 21.07
C VAL A 64 3.61 16.94 22.26
N VAL A 65 4.19 17.84 23.07
CA VAL A 65 5.00 17.48 24.24
C VAL A 65 4.19 16.66 25.25
N PRO A 66 2.96 17.08 25.66
CA PRO A 66 2.12 16.27 26.52
C PRO A 66 1.86 14.87 25.96
N ALA A 67 1.53 14.76 24.66
CA ALA A 67 1.27 13.47 24.02
C ALA A 67 2.52 12.57 23.97
N VAL A 68 3.70 13.14 23.72
CA VAL A 68 4.97 12.39 23.76
C VAL A 68 5.28 11.91 25.17
N VAL A 69 5.10 12.77 26.18
CA VAL A 69 5.33 12.40 27.59
C VAL A 69 4.37 11.29 28.00
N GLU A 70 3.09 11.40 27.66
CA GLU A 70 2.08 10.37 27.95
C GLU A 70 2.44 9.03 27.29
N ALA A 71 2.80 9.06 26.00
CA ALA A 71 3.17 7.86 25.25
C ALA A 71 4.44 7.18 25.79
N LEU A 72 5.43 7.95 26.24
CA LEU A 72 6.65 7.39 26.85
C LEU A 72 6.48 6.96 28.31
N SER A 73 5.49 7.54 29.00
CA SER A 73 5.23 7.25 30.43
C SER A 73 4.26 6.10 30.63
N THR A 74 3.41 5.83 29.65
CA THR A 74 2.45 4.74 29.69
C THR A 74 2.92 3.64 28.73
N ASN A 75 3.10 2.42 29.23
CA ASN A 75 3.45 1.25 28.42
C ASN A 75 2.22 0.76 27.64
N THR A 76 1.44 1.68 27.08
CA THR A 76 0.12 1.41 26.50
C THR A 76 0.29 1.17 25.02
N THR A 77 0.51 -0.09 24.68
CA THR A 77 0.27 -0.60 23.33
C THR A 77 -1.22 -0.45 23.02
N GLN A 78 -1.56 0.52 22.15
CA GLN A 78 -2.93 0.70 21.67
C GLN A 78 -3.26 -0.38 20.63
N SER A 79 -3.68 -1.56 21.11
CA SER A 79 -4.20 -2.62 20.25
C SER A 79 -5.51 -2.16 19.61
N ALA A 80 -5.44 -1.78 18.34
CA ALA A 80 -6.63 -1.68 17.50
C ALA A 80 -7.13 -3.10 17.21
N ALA A 81 -8.40 -3.38 17.48
CA ALA A 81 -9.03 -4.61 17.03
C ALA A 81 -8.99 -4.64 15.49
N ASP A 82 -8.32 -5.64 14.92
CA ASP A 82 -8.29 -5.83 13.47
C ASP A 82 -9.65 -6.37 13.01
N GLU A 83 -10.25 -5.71 12.01
CA GLU A 83 -11.26 -6.36 11.19
C GLU A 83 -10.60 -7.54 10.47
N ALA A 84 -11.24 -8.71 10.50
CA ALA A 84 -10.70 -9.91 9.87
C ALA A 84 -10.57 -9.68 8.35
N GLU A 85 -9.34 -9.68 7.84
CA GLU A 85 -9.11 -9.59 6.40
C GLU A 85 -9.63 -10.85 5.69
N PRO A 86 -10.28 -10.69 4.52
CA PRO A 86 -10.69 -11.82 3.70
C PRO A 86 -9.48 -12.60 3.19
N GLY A 87 -9.64 -13.90 2.99
CA GLY A 87 -8.62 -14.73 2.35
C GLY A 87 -8.40 -14.33 0.89
N PRO A 88 -7.21 -14.59 0.30
CA PRO A 88 -6.84 -14.14 -1.05
C PRO A 88 -7.78 -14.57 -2.19
N ARG A 89 -8.63 -15.58 -1.98
CA ARG A 89 -9.55 -16.15 -2.98
C ARG A 89 -11.01 -16.14 -2.52
N ASP A 90 -11.30 -15.43 -1.44
CA ASP A 90 -12.64 -15.32 -0.90
C ASP A 90 -13.49 -14.39 -1.76
N LEU A 91 -14.79 -14.67 -1.82
CA LEU A 91 -15.75 -13.77 -2.44
C LEU A 91 -16.08 -12.67 -1.43
N VAL A 92 -15.49 -11.50 -1.63
CA VAL A 92 -15.67 -10.33 -0.75
C VAL A 92 -16.98 -9.58 -0.99
N PHE A 93 -17.47 -9.59 -2.24
CA PHE A 93 -18.69 -8.92 -2.64
C PHE A 93 -19.25 -9.47 -3.95
N SER A 94 -20.57 -9.40 -4.13
CA SER A 94 -21.25 -9.75 -5.38
C SER A 94 -22.46 -8.85 -5.57
N GLY A 95 -22.62 -8.31 -6.77
CA GLY A 95 -23.71 -7.42 -7.13
C GLY A 95 -23.64 -7.03 -8.61
N THR A 96 -24.39 -6.01 -8.97
CA THR A 96 -24.26 -5.29 -10.23
C THR A 96 -22.90 -4.60 -10.33
N LEU A 97 -22.51 -4.16 -11.53
CA LEU A 97 -21.25 -3.44 -11.71
C LEU A 97 -21.18 -2.19 -10.83
N ASP A 98 -22.24 -1.38 -10.80
CA ASP A 98 -22.29 -0.15 -10.02
C ASP A 98 -22.14 -0.42 -8.52
N GLU A 99 -22.82 -1.45 -7.99
CA GLU A 99 -22.67 -1.86 -6.58
C GLU A 99 -21.25 -2.33 -6.26
N VAL A 100 -20.58 -3.03 -7.20
CA VAL A 100 -19.18 -3.44 -7.02
C VAL A 100 -18.26 -2.21 -7.01
N GLN A 101 -18.49 -1.24 -7.91
CA GLN A 101 -17.68 -0.01 -7.92
C GLN A 101 -17.83 0.76 -6.60
N GLU A 102 -19.07 0.95 -6.12
CA GLU A 102 -19.33 1.65 -4.85
C GLU A 102 -18.70 0.89 -3.67
N TYR A 103 -18.76 -0.44 -3.66
CA TYR A 103 -18.16 -1.26 -2.62
C TYR A 103 -16.62 -1.12 -2.56
N PHE A 104 -15.95 -1.09 -3.72
CA PHE A 104 -14.50 -0.95 -3.83
C PHE A 104 -14.03 0.48 -3.52
N ASP A 105 -14.75 1.49 -4.01
CA ASP A 105 -14.46 2.91 -3.74
C ASP A 105 -14.56 3.24 -2.25
N ALA A 106 -15.64 2.80 -1.59
CA ALA A 106 -15.85 3.01 -0.16
C ALA A 106 -14.75 2.39 0.73
N ARG A 107 -13.98 1.43 0.20
CA ARG A 107 -12.88 0.74 0.87
C ARG A 107 -11.50 1.19 0.39
N GLU A 108 -11.44 2.11 -0.58
CA GLU A 108 -10.19 2.53 -1.22
C GLU A 108 -9.42 1.34 -1.81
N TRP A 109 -10.13 0.35 -2.36
CA TRP A 109 -9.57 -0.85 -3.00
C TRP A 109 -9.29 -0.67 -4.50
N SER A 110 -9.47 0.55 -5.02
CA SER A 110 -8.98 0.98 -6.33
C SER A 110 -8.16 2.27 -6.19
N ASP A 111 -7.51 2.66 -7.27
CA ASP A 111 -6.79 3.93 -7.39
C ASP A 111 -7.74 5.15 -7.61
N GLY A 112 -9.04 4.95 -7.38
CA GLY A 112 -10.10 5.92 -7.66
C GLY A 112 -10.68 5.81 -9.08
N LEU A 113 -10.12 4.96 -9.94
CA LEU A 113 -10.71 4.66 -11.24
C LEU A 113 -11.71 3.48 -11.14
N PRO A 114 -12.69 3.40 -12.07
CA PRO A 114 -13.56 2.24 -12.20
C PRO A 114 -12.74 0.98 -12.49
N ILE A 115 -13.05 -0.12 -11.81
CA ILE A 115 -12.40 -1.40 -12.06
C ILE A 115 -13.24 -2.30 -12.95
N VAL A 116 -12.59 -3.28 -13.58
CA VAL A 116 -13.28 -4.48 -14.05
C VAL A 116 -13.32 -5.49 -12.90
N PRO A 117 -14.50 -5.95 -12.43
CA PRO A 117 -14.58 -6.86 -11.29
C PRO A 117 -13.75 -8.14 -11.48
N PRO A 118 -12.81 -8.45 -10.56
CA PRO A 118 -11.89 -9.59 -10.68
C PRO A 118 -12.57 -10.91 -10.30
N THR A 119 -13.52 -11.35 -11.12
CA THR A 119 -14.17 -12.66 -10.91
C THR A 119 -13.16 -13.79 -11.10
N LYS A 120 -13.35 -14.92 -10.39
CA LYS A 120 -12.47 -16.09 -10.47
C LYS A 120 -12.21 -16.54 -11.91
N ALA A 121 -13.26 -16.59 -12.73
CA ALA A 121 -13.14 -16.97 -14.15
C ALA A 121 -12.25 -16.01 -14.96
N LYS A 122 -12.29 -14.70 -14.69
CA LYS A 122 -11.40 -13.73 -15.36
C LYS A 122 -9.96 -13.87 -14.89
N VAL A 123 -9.74 -14.10 -13.59
CA VAL A 123 -8.41 -14.33 -13.04
C VAL A 123 -7.81 -15.63 -13.60
N GLU A 124 -8.60 -16.71 -13.67
CA GLU A 124 -8.20 -17.98 -14.29
C GLU A 124 -7.81 -17.82 -15.77
N ALA A 125 -8.50 -16.94 -16.51
CA ALA A 125 -8.13 -16.64 -17.89
C ALA A 125 -6.74 -16.01 -18.01
N PHE A 126 -6.34 -15.13 -17.08
CA PHE A 126 -4.98 -14.58 -17.03
C PHE A 126 -3.96 -15.66 -16.66
N LEU A 127 -4.27 -16.50 -15.68
CA LEU A 127 -3.39 -17.58 -15.23
C LEU A 127 -3.13 -18.61 -16.33
N ALA A 128 -4.03 -18.78 -17.30
CA ALA A 128 -3.81 -19.64 -18.47
C ALA A 128 -2.67 -19.16 -19.40
N TRP A 129 -2.18 -17.93 -19.23
CA TRP A 129 -1.07 -17.35 -20.00
C TRP A 129 0.28 -17.43 -19.27
N THR A 130 0.39 -18.23 -18.20
CA THR A 130 1.64 -18.50 -17.50
C THR A 130 1.66 -19.92 -16.94
N ASP A 131 2.84 -20.55 -16.90
CA ASP A 131 3.04 -21.85 -16.24
C ASP A 131 3.45 -21.71 -14.76
N ARG A 132 3.55 -20.48 -14.24
CA ARG A 132 3.96 -20.21 -12.85
C ARG A 132 2.87 -20.58 -11.85
N ASP A 133 3.29 -20.99 -10.65
CA ASP A 133 2.34 -21.33 -9.59
C ASP A 133 1.58 -20.08 -9.13
N PRO A 134 0.24 -20.10 -9.05
CA PRO A 134 -0.53 -18.93 -8.61
C PRO A 134 -0.19 -18.45 -7.19
N GLY A 135 0.36 -19.32 -6.33
CA GLY A 135 0.81 -18.98 -4.99
C GLY A 135 2.27 -18.50 -4.92
N GLU A 136 3.00 -18.51 -6.03
CA GLU A 136 4.37 -18.04 -6.08
C GLU A 136 4.43 -16.54 -5.75
N VAL A 137 5.27 -16.20 -4.77
CA VAL A 137 5.55 -14.83 -4.35
C VAL A 137 6.64 -14.24 -5.24
N ILE A 138 6.29 -13.22 -6.01
CA ILE A 138 7.20 -12.47 -6.88
C ILE A 138 8.06 -11.51 -6.04
N GLY A 139 7.44 -10.89 -5.03
CA GLY A 139 8.12 -9.97 -4.11
C GLY A 139 7.23 -9.56 -2.95
N VAL A 140 7.81 -8.87 -1.97
CA VAL A 140 7.10 -8.26 -0.84
C VAL A 140 7.19 -6.75 -0.99
N LEU A 141 6.10 -6.11 -1.38
CA LEU A 141 6.13 -4.75 -1.92
C LEU A 141 5.74 -3.69 -0.87
N PRO A 142 6.51 -2.59 -0.73
CA PRO A 142 6.10 -1.43 0.05
C PRO A 142 4.89 -0.70 -0.58
N PRO A 143 4.17 0.17 0.17
CA PRO A 143 4.40 0.51 1.58
C PRO A 143 3.80 -0.51 2.55
N GLU A 144 2.91 -1.39 2.07
CA GLU A 144 2.21 -2.35 2.95
C GLU A 144 3.00 -3.61 3.26
N PHE A 145 4.11 -3.86 2.56
CA PHE A 145 4.92 -5.07 2.70
C PHE A 145 4.09 -6.35 2.58
N ARG A 146 3.13 -6.35 1.64
CA ARG A 146 2.33 -7.52 1.28
C ARG A 146 3.02 -8.32 0.18
N GLU A 147 2.72 -9.61 0.14
CA GLU A 147 3.17 -10.51 -0.92
C GLU A 147 2.47 -10.18 -2.24
N ALA A 148 3.25 -9.80 -3.24
CA ALA A 148 2.83 -9.77 -4.63
C ALA A 148 2.97 -11.20 -5.20
N THR A 149 1.88 -11.95 -5.18
CA THR A 149 1.80 -13.29 -5.78
C THR A 149 1.41 -13.23 -7.25
N VAL A 150 1.67 -14.31 -8.00
CA VAL A 150 1.17 -14.49 -9.38
C VAL A 150 -0.35 -14.32 -9.44
N TRP A 151 -1.10 -14.84 -8.46
CA TRP A 151 -2.54 -14.60 -8.31
C TRP A 151 -2.88 -13.12 -8.16
N SER A 152 -2.18 -12.40 -7.28
CA SER A 152 -2.45 -10.98 -7.05
C SER A 152 -2.14 -10.12 -8.28
N VAL A 153 -1.10 -10.47 -9.07
CA VAL A 153 -0.80 -9.80 -10.34
C VAL A 153 -1.91 -10.02 -11.36
N ALA A 154 -2.44 -11.24 -11.47
CA ALA A 154 -3.58 -11.53 -12.32
C ALA A 154 -4.85 -10.77 -11.89
N VAL A 155 -5.13 -10.70 -10.58
CA VAL A 155 -6.25 -9.90 -10.04
C VAL A 155 -6.12 -8.43 -10.41
N ASN A 156 -4.95 -7.83 -10.22
CA ASN A 156 -4.69 -6.43 -10.61
C ASN A 156 -4.79 -6.23 -12.12
N GLY A 157 -4.29 -7.17 -12.93
CA GLY A 157 -4.44 -7.16 -14.38
C GLY A 157 -5.91 -7.16 -14.82
N VAL A 158 -6.74 -7.99 -14.19
CA VAL A 158 -8.19 -7.96 -14.44
C VAL A 158 -8.77 -6.62 -14.03
N MET A 159 -8.51 -6.12 -12.82
CA MET A 159 -9.05 -4.85 -12.32
C MET A 159 -8.71 -3.67 -13.23
N ALA A 160 -7.48 -3.64 -13.75
CA ALA A 160 -7.00 -2.64 -14.71
C ALA A 160 -7.60 -2.79 -16.12
N GLY A 161 -8.43 -3.81 -16.36
CA GLY A 161 -9.03 -4.08 -17.67
C GLY A 161 -8.05 -4.59 -18.72
N CYS A 162 -6.92 -5.17 -18.29
CA CYS A 162 -5.94 -5.73 -19.21
C CYS A 162 -6.51 -6.94 -19.97
N ARG A 163 -5.84 -7.29 -21.07
CA ARG A 163 -6.04 -8.53 -21.80
C ARG A 163 -5.31 -9.69 -21.10
N PRO A 164 -5.89 -10.90 -21.00
CA PRO A 164 -5.20 -12.06 -20.42
C PRO A 164 -3.83 -12.35 -21.04
N GLU A 165 -3.70 -12.13 -22.36
CA GLU A 165 -2.45 -12.28 -23.11
C GLU A 165 -1.30 -11.43 -22.55
N TYR A 166 -1.60 -10.39 -21.77
CA TYR A 166 -0.60 -9.50 -21.19
C TYR A 166 0.00 -10.05 -19.90
N MET A 167 -0.49 -11.17 -19.37
CA MET A 167 -0.01 -11.76 -18.11
C MET A 167 1.53 -11.92 -18.04
N PRO A 168 2.24 -12.39 -19.09
CA PRO A 168 3.70 -12.45 -19.05
C PRO A 168 4.38 -11.08 -18.87
N ILE A 169 3.81 -10.03 -19.46
CA ILE A 169 4.31 -8.66 -19.31
C ILE A 169 4.05 -8.15 -17.89
N LEU A 170 2.85 -8.39 -17.35
CA LEU A 170 2.49 -7.98 -16.00
C LEU A 170 3.40 -8.64 -14.94
N LEU A 171 3.73 -9.92 -15.13
CA LEU A 171 4.69 -10.63 -14.29
C LEU A 171 6.09 -10.02 -14.39
N GLY A 172 6.58 -9.73 -15.59
CA GLY A 172 7.89 -9.08 -15.78
C GLY A 172 7.95 -7.68 -15.16
N ILE A 173 6.87 -6.92 -15.21
CA ILE A 173 6.76 -5.62 -14.52
C ILE A 173 6.83 -5.82 -13.01
N ALA A 174 6.05 -6.77 -12.47
CA ALA A 174 6.04 -7.06 -11.04
C ALA A 174 7.43 -7.51 -10.53
N GLU A 175 8.15 -8.33 -11.31
CA GLU A 175 9.52 -8.73 -11.02
C GLU A 175 10.47 -7.53 -11.00
N ALA A 176 10.45 -6.71 -12.04
CA ALA A 176 11.32 -5.54 -12.16
C ALA A 176 11.09 -4.53 -11.02
N ILE A 177 9.83 -4.29 -10.65
CA ILE A 177 9.45 -3.38 -9.57
C ILE A 177 9.78 -3.97 -8.19
N SER A 178 9.78 -5.30 -8.06
CA SER A 178 10.17 -6.00 -6.83
C SER A 178 11.68 -6.00 -6.59
N ASP A 179 12.49 -5.71 -7.61
CA ASP A 179 13.94 -5.67 -7.47
C ASP A 179 14.36 -4.55 -6.48
N PRO A 180 15.17 -4.86 -5.45
CA PRO A 180 15.66 -3.85 -4.50
C PRO A 180 16.39 -2.68 -5.16
N GLU A 181 17.05 -2.89 -6.31
CA GLU A 181 17.72 -1.83 -7.08
C GLU A 181 16.73 -0.84 -7.70
N PHE A 182 15.49 -1.25 -7.97
CA PHE A 182 14.42 -0.38 -8.46
C PHE A 182 13.97 0.64 -7.40
N ARG A 183 14.20 0.34 -6.11
CA ARG A 183 13.89 1.21 -4.98
C ARG A 183 12.45 1.73 -4.97
N LEU A 184 11.47 0.82 -5.14
CA LEU A 184 10.04 1.17 -5.06
C LEU A 184 9.66 1.94 -3.78
N VAL A 185 10.39 1.72 -2.68
CA VAL A 185 10.26 2.46 -1.41
C VAL A 185 10.38 3.98 -1.56
N ASP A 186 11.05 4.44 -2.61
CA ASP A 186 11.27 5.84 -2.91
C ASP A 186 10.34 6.34 -4.02
N ALA A 187 9.36 5.57 -4.49
CA ALA A 187 8.38 6.01 -5.49
C ALA A 187 7.27 6.88 -4.86
N GLY A 188 6.63 7.73 -5.69
CA GLY A 188 5.45 8.51 -5.31
C GLY A 188 5.67 10.02 -5.19
N ALA A 189 4.67 10.72 -4.61
CA ALA A 189 4.49 12.16 -4.79
C ALA A 189 5.58 13.06 -4.16
N THR A 190 6.18 12.69 -3.03
CA THR A 190 7.23 13.50 -2.39
C THR A 190 8.59 13.44 -3.11
N PRO A 191 9.11 12.26 -3.48
CA PRO A 191 10.32 12.15 -4.31
C PRO A 191 10.06 12.46 -5.79
N GLY A 192 8.81 12.38 -6.26
CA GLY A 192 8.38 12.90 -7.56
C GLY A 192 8.78 12.04 -8.75
N TRP A 193 8.76 10.71 -8.61
CA TRP A 193 8.91 9.83 -9.77
C TRP A 193 7.88 8.70 -9.77
N GLU A 194 7.50 8.33 -10.98
CA GLU A 194 6.54 7.29 -11.30
C GLU A 194 7.19 6.34 -12.32
N PRO A 195 6.98 5.03 -12.21
CA PRO A 195 7.49 4.08 -13.21
C PRO A 195 6.92 4.37 -14.60
N LEU A 196 7.81 4.55 -15.58
CA LEU A 196 7.46 4.45 -16.99
C LEU A 196 7.76 3.03 -17.46
N VAL A 197 6.73 2.28 -17.85
CA VAL A 197 6.89 0.96 -18.48
C VAL A 197 6.99 1.13 -19.99
N VAL A 198 8.09 0.66 -20.57
CA VAL A 198 8.29 0.64 -22.03
C VAL A 198 8.37 -0.81 -22.50
N VAL A 199 7.38 -1.22 -23.29
CA VAL A 199 7.36 -2.54 -23.94
C VAL A 199 7.98 -2.41 -25.33
N SER A 200 8.91 -3.30 -25.68
CA SER A 200 9.61 -3.25 -26.96
C SER A 200 9.93 -4.64 -27.51
N GLY A 201 10.21 -4.72 -28.82
CA GLY A 201 10.54 -5.96 -29.51
C GLY A 201 9.32 -6.67 -30.12
N GLN A 202 9.50 -7.93 -30.50
CA GLN A 202 8.48 -8.73 -31.23
C GLN A 202 7.15 -8.87 -30.51
N ILE A 203 7.15 -8.72 -29.17
CA ILE A 203 5.93 -8.80 -28.36
C ILE A 203 4.96 -7.65 -28.63
N VAL A 204 5.44 -6.50 -29.11
CA VAL A 204 4.60 -5.37 -29.50
C VAL A 204 3.71 -5.75 -30.69
N ASP A 205 4.31 -6.37 -31.72
CA ASP A 205 3.58 -6.84 -32.90
C ASP A 205 2.67 -8.02 -32.56
N ALA A 206 3.16 -8.96 -31.74
CA ALA A 206 2.40 -10.15 -31.35
C ALA A 206 1.13 -9.83 -30.54
N LEU A 207 1.15 -8.72 -29.80
CA LEU A 207 0.03 -8.29 -28.96
C LEU A 207 -0.73 -7.08 -29.51
N GLU A 208 -0.33 -6.59 -30.69
CA GLU A 208 -0.97 -5.47 -31.40
C GLU A 208 -0.96 -4.16 -30.59
N PHE A 209 0.16 -3.88 -29.91
CA PHE A 209 0.33 -2.63 -29.17
C PHE A 209 0.58 -1.45 -30.12
N ASN A 210 -0.38 -0.51 -30.20
CA ASN A 210 -0.30 0.71 -31.01
C ASN A 210 -0.10 0.46 -32.53
N THR A 211 -0.61 -0.65 -33.03
CA THR A 211 -0.54 -1.06 -34.44
C THR A 211 -1.82 -0.73 -35.20
#